data_AF-A0A1B6HY11-F1
#
_entry.id   AF-A0A1B6HY11-F1
#
_cell.length_a   1.000
_cell.length_b   1.000
_cell.length_c   1.000
_cell.angle_alpha   90.00
_cell.angle_beta   90.00
_cell.angle_gamma   90.00
#
_symmetry.space_group_name_H-M   'P 1'
#
loop_
_entity.id
_entity.type
_entity.pdbx_description
1 polymer ?
#
loop_
_entity_poly.entity_id
_entity_poly.type
_entity_poly.pdbx_seq_one_letter_code
_entity_poly.pdbx_strand_id
1 'polypeptide(L)'
;QGQVKYIMLNPSSKLKGEKDWQKYETARKLASSIDKIREDYTADWKSKEMRIRQRAVAMYFIDKLALRAGNEKDEDQADTVGCCSLRVEHIQLHEEKDGKENVVVFDFLGKDSIRYYNEVPVEKRVFKNLVLFMENKKPEDDLFDRLNTAVLNKHLSELMDGLTAKVFRTFNASWTLQNQLR
;
A
#
# COMPACT_ATOMS: atom_id res chain seq x y z
N GLN A 1 -20.21 16.29 -7.45
CA GLN A 1 -19.82 15.44 -6.31
C GLN A 1 -20.67 15.59 -5.04
N GLY A 2 -21.50 16.63 -4.82
CA GLY A 2 -22.50 16.62 -3.73
C GLY A 2 -21.98 16.37 -2.29
N GLN A 3 -20.67 16.43 -2.06
CA GLN A 3 -20.06 16.06 -0.79
C GLN A 3 -20.26 17.15 0.28
N VAL A 4 -20.53 16.71 1.50
CA VAL A 4 -20.70 17.58 2.66
C VAL A 4 -19.42 18.37 2.94
N LYS A 5 -19.57 19.69 3.16
CA LYS A 5 -18.49 20.58 3.59
C LYS A 5 -18.64 20.88 5.09
N TYR A 6 -17.51 20.98 5.79
CA TYR A 6 -17.47 21.13 7.24
C TYR A 6 -16.65 22.36 7.62
N ILE A 7 -17.09 23.11 8.64
CA ILE A 7 -16.28 24.09 9.36
C ILE A 7 -15.69 23.38 10.58
N MET A 8 -14.36 23.38 10.72
CA MET A 8 -13.65 22.69 11.80
C MET A 8 -12.69 23.62 12.53
N LEU A 9 -12.35 23.27 13.77
CA LEU A 9 -11.38 24.01 14.59
C LEU A 9 -9.97 24.02 13.98
N ASN A 10 -9.20 25.05 14.33
CA ASN A 10 -7.80 25.26 13.92
C ASN A 10 -6.90 24.05 14.32
N PRO A 11 -5.87 23.70 13.54
CA PRO A 11 -4.85 22.71 13.92
C PRO A 11 -4.24 22.88 15.33
N SER A 12 -4.12 24.11 15.84
CA SER A 12 -3.62 24.37 17.20
C SER A 12 -4.62 24.06 18.32
N SER A 13 -5.88 23.74 17.98
CA SER A 13 -6.89 23.36 18.96
C SER A 13 -6.57 22.01 19.61
N LYS A 14 -6.93 21.86 20.88
CA LYS A 14 -6.76 20.62 21.66
C LYS A 14 -7.29 19.40 20.91
N LEU A 15 -8.50 19.48 20.35
CA LEU A 15 -9.14 18.38 19.63
C LEU A 15 -8.34 17.92 18.40
N LYS A 16 -7.72 18.84 17.65
CA LYS A 16 -6.89 18.50 16.49
C LYS A 16 -5.52 17.98 16.93
N GLY A 17 -4.92 18.61 17.94
CA GLY A 17 -3.64 18.21 18.51
C GLY A 17 -3.66 16.79 19.11
N GLU A 18 -4.68 16.45 19.89
CA GLU A 18 -4.82 15.10 20.48
C GLU A 18 -4.91 14.00 19.42
N LYS A 19 -5.65 14.25 18.33
CA LYS A 19 -5.73 13.30 17.21
C LYS A 19 -4.41 13.16 16.47
N ASP A 20 -3.67 14.25 16.30
CA ASP A 20 -2.37 14.21 15.62
C ASP A 20 -1.31 13.51 16.47
N TRP A 21 -1.32 13.75 17.78
CA TRP A 21 -0.50 13.02 18.75
C TRP A 21 -0.81 11.51 18.72
N GLN A 22 -2.10 11.12 18.81
CA GLN A 22 -2.51 9.71 18.72
C GLN A 22 -2.08 9.06 17.41
N LYS A 23 -2.18 9.77 16.28
CA LYS A 23 -1.72 9.29 14.97
C LYS A 23 -0.24 8.88 15.00
N TYR A 24 0.63 9.69 15.62
CA TYR A 24 2.05 9.35 15.74
C TYR A 24 2.29 8.25 16.78
N GLU A 25 1.54 8.20 17.88
CA GLU A 25 1.60 7.08 18.83
C GLU A 25 1.23 5.74 18.17
N THR A 26 0.21 5.69 17.31
CA THR A 26 -0.11 4.49 16.53
C THR A 26 1.05 4.09 15.62
N ALA A 27 1.73 5.04 14.98
CA ALA A 27 2.90 4.76 14.15
C ALA A 27 4.10 4.25 14.98
N ARG A 28 4.29 4.74 16.21
CA ARG A 28 5.30 4.23 17.16
C ARG A 28 4.97 2.81 17.62
N LYS A 29 3.70 2.50 17.86
CA LYS A 29 3.26 1.12 18.14
C LYS A 29 3.58 0.20 16.96
N LEU A 30 3.29 0.63 15.73
CA LEU A 30 3.67 -0.12 14.53
C LEU A 30 5.19 -0.37 14.47
N ALA A 31 6.02 0.63 14.81
CA ALA A 31 7.48 0.45 14.84
C ALA A 31 7.92 -0.71 15.75
N SER A 32 7.22 -0.95 16.86
CA SER A 32 7.55 -2.04 17.79
C SER A 32 7.10 -3.43 17.32
N SER A 33 6.19 -3.52 16.35
CA SER A 33 5.61 -4.79 15.86
C SER A 33 5.83 -5.03 14.37
N ILE A 34 6.50 -4.10 13.66
CA ILE A 34 6.65 -4.14 12.21
C ILE A 34 7.35 -5.40 11.74
N ASP A 35 8.39 -5.87 12.45
CA ASP A 35 9.15 -7.04 12.03
C ASP A 35 8.31 -8.31 12.04
N LYS A 36 7.47 -8.48 13.06
CA LYS A 36 6.48 -9.57 13.12
C LYS A 36 5.50 -9.49 11.94
N ILE A 37 4.95 -8.30 11.65
CA ILE A 37 4.03 -8.12 10.52
C ILE A 37 4.72 -8.45 9.18
N ARG A 38 6.01 -8.14 9.06
CA ARG A 38 6.81 -8.45 7.89
C ARG A 38 7.06 -9.94 7.74
N GLU A 39 7.34 -10.65 8.81
CA GLU A 39 7.44 -12.10 8.84
C GLU A 39 6.11 -12.74 8.40
N ASP A 40 5.00 -12.27 8.96
CA ASP A 40 3.65 -12.78 8.67
C ASP A 40 3.30 -12.64 7.18
N TYR A 41 3.41 -11.43 6.59
CA TYR A 41 3.08 -11.28 5.17
C TYR A 41 4.08 -12.02 4.25
N THR A 42 5.34 -12.18 4.69
CA THR A 42 6.37 -12.90 3.92
C THR A 42 6.05 -14.40 3.86
N ALA A 43 5.55 -14.95 4.96
CA ALA A 43 5.04 -16.32 5.00
C ALA A 43 3.80 -16.49 4.08
N ASP A 44 2.89 -15.52 4.12
CA ASP A 44 1.64 -15.52 3.34
C ASP A 44 1.86 -15.52 1.82
N TRP A 45 3.02 -15.09 1.32
CA TRP A 45 3.37 -15.21 -0.11
C TRP A 45 3.33 -16.66 -0.63
N LYS A 46 3.44 -17.65 0.27
CA LYS A 46 3.41 -19.08 -0.04
C LYS A 46 2.05 -19.72 0.25
N SER A 47 1.06 -18.96 0.71
CA SER A 47 -0.27 -19.48 1.06
C SER A 47 -0.89 -20.25 -0.11
N LYS A 48 -1.76 -21.24 0.18
CA LYS A 48 -2.52 -21.92 -0.88
C LYS A 48 -3.64 -21.04 -1.43
N GLU A 49 -4.08 -20.04 -0.67
CA GLU A 49 -5.19 -19.17 -1.03
C GLU A 49 -4.70 -17.92 -1.77
N MET A 50 -5.23 -17.69 -2.98
CA MET A 50 -4.88 -16.53 -3.81
C MET A 50 -5.14 -15.20 -3.10
N ARG A 51 -6.27 -15.08 -2.39
CA ARG A 51 -6.64 -13.88 -1.63
C ARG A 51 -5.59 -13.51 -0.58
N ILE A 52 -5.02 -14.51 0.10
CA ILE A 52 -3.97 -14.30 1.11
C ILE A 52 -2.69 -13.81 0.43
N ARG A 53 -2.29 -14.42 -0.70
CA ARG A 53 -1.12 -13.97 -1.46
C ARG A 53 -1.26 -12.53 -1.95
N GLN A 54 -2.41 -12.18 -2.52
CA GLN A 54 -2.68 -10.83 -3.02
C GLN A 54 -2.62 -9.80 -1.89
N ARG A 55 -3.27 -10.07 -0.76
CA ARG A 55 -3.19 -9.22 0.44
C ARG A 55 -1.75 -9.02 0.89
N ALA A 56 -0.97 -10.09 0.97
CA ALA A 56 0.41 -10.05 1.44
C ALA A 56 1.35 -9.28 0.50
N VAL A 57 1.16 -9.42 -0.82
CA VAL A 57 1.91 -8.63 -1.81
C VAL A 57 1.50 -7.15 -1.76
N ALA A 58 0.22 -6.84 -1.61
CA ALA A 58 -0.23 -5.46 -1.44
C ALA A 58 0.31 -4.81 -0.14
N MET A 59 0.33 -5.56 0.97
CA MET A 59 0.97 -5.12 2.22
C MET A 59 2.46 -4.84 2.02
N TYR A 60 3.17 -5.69 1.30
CA TYR A 60 4.57 -5.49 0.96
C TYR A 60 4.80 -4.19 0.16
N PHE A 61 3.96 -3.90 -0.84
CA PHE A 61 4.05 -2.63 -1.59
C PHE A 61 3.75 -1.41 -0.72
N ILE A 62 2.77 -1.49 0.18
CA ILE A 62 2.45 -0.39 1.11
C ILE A 62 3.61 -0.18 2.10
N ASP A 63 4.22 -1.25 2.62
CA ASP A 63 5.37 -1.17 3.54
C ASP A 63 6.63 -0.65 2.85
N LYS A 64 7.02 -1.23 1.71
CA LYS A 64 8.32 -0.92 1.08
C LYS A 64 8.30 0.29 0.18
N LEU A 65 7.19 0.53 -0.52
CA LEU A 65 7.07 1.59 -1.52
C LEU A 65 6.20 2.76 -1.03
N ALA A 66 5.67 2.68 0.19
CA ALA A 66 4.82 3.69 0.80
C ALA A 66 3.60 4.08 -0.08
N LEU A 67 3.10 3.12 -0.88
CA LEU A 67 1.91 3.31 -1.69
C LEU A 67 0.70 3.62 -0.81
N ARG A 68 -0.23 4.43 -1.34
CA ARG A 68 -1.52 4.65 -0.68
C ARG A 68 -2.41 3.42 -0.91
N ALA A 69 -3.36 3.19 -0.01
CA ALA A 69 -4.27 2.03 -0.09
C ALA A 69 -5.01 1.94 -1.44
N GLY A 70 -5.51 3.07 -1.97
CA GLY A 70 -6.26 3.10 -3.23
C GLY A 70 -7.68 2.58 -3.08
N ASN A 71 -8.62 3.47 -2.73
CA ASN A 71 -10.05 3.10 -2.75
C ASN A 71 -10.56 3.12 -4.20
N GLU A 72 -11.58 2.31 -4.47
CA GLU A 72 -12.37 2.41 -5.69
C GLU A 72 -12.97 3.81 -5.83
N LYS A 73 -13.08 4.25 -7.07
CA LYS A 73 -13.61 5.56 -7.43
C LYS A 73 -14.84 5.40 -8.32
N ASP A 74 -15.75 6.36 -8.20
CA ASP A 74 -16.88 6.48 -9.11
C ASP A 74 -16.43 6.97 -10.50
N GLU A 75 -17.23 6.68 -11.54
CA GLU A 75 -16.94 7.04 -12.94
C GLU A 75 -16.74 8.55 -13.17
N ASP A 76 -17.34 9.41 -12.34
CA ASP A 76 -17.21 10.87 -12.43
C ASP A 76 -15.89 11.41 -11.85
N GLN A 77 -15.01 10.55 -11.34
CA GLN A 77 -13.74 10.95 -10.73
C GLN A 77 -12.58 10.70 -11.70
N ALA A 78 -11.54 11.52 -11.61
CA ALA A 78 -10.30 11.29 -12.36
C ALA A 78 -9.76 9.88 -12.08
N ASP A 79 -9.42 9.13 -13.13
CA ASP A 79 -8.86 7.79 -13.04
C ASP A 79 -7.47 7.86 -12.41
N THR A 80 -7.41 7.59 -11.10
CA THR A 80 -6.17 7.50 -10.36
C THR A 80 -6.26 6.32 -9.42
N VAL A 81 -5.17 5.59 -9.30
CA VAL A 81 -5.14 4.33 -8.54
C VAL A 81 -4.23 4.43 -7.32
N GLY A 82 -4.40 3.46 -6.41
CA GLY A 82 -3.45 3.16 -5.34
C GLY A 82 -3.24 1.66 -5.28
N CYS A 83 -2.57 1.19 -4.22
CA CYS A 83 -2.08 -0.19 -4.15
C CYS A 83 -3.16 -1.25 -4.42
N CYS A 84 -4.31 -1.18 -3.75
CA CYS A 84 -5.39 -2.15 -3.89
C CYS A 84 -6.19 -1.99 -5.19
N SER A 85 -6.10 -0.84 -5.85
CA SER A 85 -6.80 -0.54 -7.11
C SER A 85 -5.86 -0.50 -8.31
N LEU A 86 -4.66 -1.08 -8.18
CA LEU A 86 -3.76 -1.28 -9.33
C LEU A 86 -4.42 -2.24 -10.33
N ARG A 87 -4.17 -1.95 -11.60
CA ARG A 87 -4.59 -2.75 -12.76
C ARG A 87 -3.38 -3.35 -13.43
N VAL A 88 -3.57 -4.35 -14.28
CA VAL A 88 -2.49 -5.04 -14.99
C VAL A 88 -1.64 -4.06 -15.82
N GLU A 89 -2.26 -3.09 -16.48
CA GLU A 89 -1.58 -2.07 -17.30
C GLU A 89 -0.59 -1.18 -16.52
N HIS A 90 -0.75 -1.06 -15.20
CA HIS A 90 0.03 -0.17 -14.36
C HIS A 90 1.39 -0.73 -13.95
N ILE A 91 1.64 -2.01 -14.24
CA ILE A 91 2.92 -2.65 -13.93
C ILE A 91 3.48 -3.41 -15.13
N GLN A 92 4.81 -3.46 -15.21
CA GLN A 92 5.52 -4.33 -16.14
C GLN A 92 6.53 -5.17 -15.36
N LEU A 93 6.64 -6.44 -15.73
CA LEU A 93 7.51 -7.41 -15.07
C LEU A 93 8.70 -7.72 -15.98
N HIS A 94 9.92 -7.51 -15.46
CA HIS A 94 11.17 -7.87 -16.14
C HIS A 94 11.93 -8.87 -15.29
N GLU A 95 12.21 -10.06 -15.84
CA GLU A 95 13.02 -11.07 -15.13
C GLU A 95 14.43 -10.55 -14.86
N GLU A 96 14.99 -9.79 -15.80
CA GLU A 96 16.25 -9.05 -15.65
C GLU A 96 16.12 -7.68 -16.32
N LYS A 97 16.56 -6.62 -15.62
CA LYS A 97 16.65 -5.25 -16.15
C LYS A 97 17.76 -4.48 -15.44
N ASP A 98 18.62 -3.81 -16.20
CA ASP A 98 19.75 -3.02 -15.69
C ASP A 98 20.64 -3.79 -14.68
N GLY A 99 20.88 -5.07 -14.95
CA GLY A 99 21.68 -5.96 -14.09
C GLY A 99 21.00 -6.34 -12.77
N LYS A 100 19.70 -6.10 -12.62
CA LYS A 100 18.89 -6.50 -11.46
C LYS A 100 17.89 -7.58 -11.89
N GLU A 101 17.72 -8.59 -11.05
CA GLU A 101 16.70 -9.62 -11.24
C GLU A 101 15.34 -9.20 -10.66
N ASN A 102 14.26 -9.74 -11.23
CA ASN A 102 12.89 -9.62 -10.71
C ASN A 102 12.44 -8.16 -10.55
N VAL A 103 12.59 -7.35 -11.61
CA VAL A 103 12.26 -5.93 -11.59
C VAL A 103 10.80 -5.69 -11.95
N VAL A 104 10.10 -4.94 -11.09
CA VAL A 104 8.75 -4.46 -11.34
C VAL A 104 8.83 -2.97 -11.66
N VAL A 105 8.38 -2.61 -12.86
CA VAL A 105 8.19 -1.22 -13.27
C VAL A 105 6.77 -0.82 -12.94
N PHE A 106 6.60 0.20 -12.12
CA PHE A 106 5.32 0.82 -11.82
C PHE A 106 5.17 2.09 -12.64
N ASP A 107 4.03 2.27 -13.28
CA ASP A 107 3.70 3.49 -13.99
C ASP A 107 2.19 3.76 -13.95
N PHE A 108 1.78 4.67 -13.08
CA PHE A 108 0.36 5.00 -12.91
C PHE A 108 0.14 6.42 -12.36
N LEU A 109 -1.07 6.93 -12.52
CA LEU A 109 -1.47 8.20 -11.90
C LEU A 109 -2.01 7.94 -10.50
N GLY A 110 -1.34 8.50 -9.49
CA GLY A 110 -1.76 8.44 -8.10
C GLY A 110 -2.67 9.60 -7.70
N LYS A 111 -2.81 9.82 -6.38
CA LYS A 111 -3.58 10.94 -5.82
C LYS A 111 -3.18 12.27 -6.47
N ASP A 112 -4.18 13.10 -6.79
CA ASP A 112 -4.01 14.41 -7.43
C ASP A 112 -3.41 14.30 -8.85
N SER A 113 -3.59 13.14 -9.50
CA SER A 113 -3.08 12.80 -10.84
C SER A 113 -1.56 12.93 -10.99
N ILE A 114 -0.82 12.77 -9.89
CA ILE A 114 0.64 12.77 -9.88
C ILE A 114 1.12 11.40 -10.34
N ARG A 115 1.89 11.36 -11.44
CA ARG A 115 2.50 10.13 -11.95
C ARG A 115 3.47 9.52 -10.94
N TYR A 116 3.26 8.26 -10.62
CA TYR A 116 4.21 7.42 -9.89
C TYR A 116 4.90 6.52 -10.90
N TYR A 117 6.18 6.82 -11.17
CA TYR A 117 7.05 5.97 -11.96
C TYR A 117 8.17 5.44 -11.08
N ASN A 118 8.37 4.12 -11.04
CA ASN A 118 9.45 3.53 -10.25
C ASN A 118 9.83 2.16 -10.79
N GLU A 119 11.12 1.84 -10.74
CA GLU A 119 11.65 0.54 -11.13
C GLU A 119 12.28 -0.14 -9.93
N VAL A 120 11.63 -1.20 -9.44
CA VAL A 120 11.97 -1.77 -8.14
C VAL A 120 12.31 -3.25 -8.31
N PRO A 121 13.52 -3.69 -7.92
CA PRO A 121 13.79 -5.11 -7.74
C PRO A 121 12.98 -5.61 -6.55
N VAL A 122 12.17 -6.64 -6.75
CA VAL A 122 11.35 -7.24 -5.70
C VAL A 122 11.84 -8.64 -5.35
N GLU A 123 11.37 -9.15 -4.21
CA GLU A 123 11.61 -10.53 -3.82
C GLU A 123 11.11 -11.51 -4.89
N LYS A 124 11.88 -12.56 -5.19
CA LYS A 124 11.55 -13.55 -6.23
C LYS A 124 10.15 -14.14 -6.07
N ARG A 125 9.68 -14.32 -4.84
CA ARG A 125 8.32 -14.82 -4.55
C ARG A 125 7.24 -13.79 -4.86
N VAL A 126 7.50 -12.51 -4.61
CA VAL A 126 6.60 -11.42 -4.99
C VAL A 126 6.49 -11.36 -6.51
N PHE A 127 7.62 -11.37 -7.23
CA PHE A 127 7.63 -11.36 -8.69
C PHE A 127 6.83 -12.52 -9.29
N LYS A 128 7.09 -13.76 -8.84
CA LYS A 128 6.32 -14.94 -9.29
C LYS A 128 4.83 -14.84 -8.98
N ASN A 129 4.47 -14.27 -7.84
CA ASN A 129 3.07 -14.04 -7.51
C ASN A 129 2.43 -12.99 -8.42
N LEU A 130 3.15 -11.92 -8.78
CA LEU A 130 2.65 -10.93 -9.74
C LEU A 130 2.41 -11.53 -11.12
N VAL A 131 3.31 -12.40 -11.61
CA VAL A 131 3.08 -13.16 -12.85
C VAL A 131 1.75 -13.91 -12.76
N LEU A 132 1.54 -14.68 -11.68
CA LEU A 132 0.29 -15.41 -11.45
C LEU A 132 -0.94 -14.49 -11.32
N PHE A 133 -0.79 -13.29 -10.76
CA PHE A 133 -1.89 -12.34 -10.62
C PHE A 133 -2.30 -11.72 -11.95
N MET A 134 -1.41 -11.71 -12.95
CA MET A 134 -1.64 -11.19 -14.30
C MET A 134 -2.10 -12.28 -15.29
N GLU A 135 -2.00 -13.57 -14.92
CA GLU A 135 -2.43 -14.67 -15.78
C GLU A 135 -3.92 -14.60 -16.14
N ASN A 136 -4.23 -14.75 -17.43
CA ASN A 136 -5.59 -14.70 -17.97
C ASN A 136 -6.35 -13.38 -17.71
N LYS A 137 -5.62 -12.27 -17.52
CA LYS A 137 -6.20 -10.93 -17.35
C LYS A 137 -5.87 -10.01 -18.51
N LYS A 138 -6.78 -9.09 -18.78
CA LYS A 138 -6.60 -7.98 -19.71
C LYS A 138 -5.89 -6.80 -19.02
N PRO A 139 -5.32 -5.85 -19.77
CA PRO A 139 -4.67 -4.68 -19.19
C PRO A 139 -5.55 -3.88 -18.22
N GLU A 140 -6.86 -3.82 -18.48
CA GLU A 140 -7.84 -3.06 -17.69
C GLU A 140 -8.34 -3.81 -16.45
N ASP A 141 -8.01 -5.10 -16.30
CA ASP A 141 -8.44 -5.89 -15.15
C ASP A 141 -7.62 -5.53 -13.90
N ASP A 142 -8.24 -5.66 -12.72
CA ASP A 142 -7.57 -5.43 -11.45
C ASP A 142 -6.43 -6.42 -11.23
N LEU A 143 -5.27 -5.89 -10.85
CA LEU A 143 -4.11 -6.70 -10.47
C LEU A 143 -4.43 -7.56 -9.24
N PHE A 144 -5.14 -6.98 -8.26
CA PHE A 144 -5.56 -7.65 -7.04
C PHE A 144 -7.08 -7.91 -7.03
N ASP A 145 -7.55 -8.78 -7.92
CA ASP A 145 -8.99 -9.10 -8.14
C ASP A 145 -9.74 -9.64 -6.92
N ARG A 146 -9.04 -10.09 -5.86
CA ARG A 146 -9.66 -10.63 -4.63
C ARG A 146 -9.39 -9.75 -3.41
N LEU A 147 -8.94 -8.51 -3.61
CA LEU A 147 -8.57 -7.58 -2.56
C LEU A 147 -9.26 -6.23 -2.76
N ASN A 148 -9.70 -5.63 -1.66
CA ASN A 148 -10.05 -4.21 -1.61
C ASN A 148 -9.53 -3.60 -0.30
N THR A 149 -9.62 -2.28 -0.19
CA THR A 149 -9.07 -1.56 0.98
C THR A 149 -9.79 -1.90 2.28
N ALA A 150 -11.07 -2.25 2.25
CA ALA A 150 -11.81 -2.67 3.42
C ALA A 150 -11.29 -4.01 3.95
N VAL A 151 -11.08 -5.00 3.07
CA VAL A 151 -10.48 -6.29 3.41
C VAL A 151 -9.06 -6.12 3.95
N LEU A 152 -8.25 -5.28 3.30
CA LEU A 152 -6.89 -4.99 3.75
C LEU A 152 -6.88 -4.37 5.16
N ASN A 153 -7.66 -3.31 5.39
CA ASN A 153 -7.67 -2.62 6.68
C ASN A 153 -8.29 -3.49 7.79
N LYS A 154 -9.28 -4.34 7.47
CA LYS A 154 -9.79 -5.32 8.44
C LYS A 154 -8.68 -6.24 8.92
N HIS A 155 -7.91 -6.82 8.00
CA HIS A 155 -6.79 -7.68 8.37
C HIS A 155 -5.71 -6.91 9.17
N LEU A 156 -5.37 -5.69 8.76
CA LEU A 156 -4.42 -4.85 9.50
C LEU A 156 -4.89 -4.60 10.95
N SER A 157 -6.18 -4.31 11.15
CA SER A 157 -6.74 -4.10 12.49
C SER A 157 -6.69 -5.35 13.38
N GLU A 158 -6.74 -6.55 12.79
CA GLU A 158 -6.56 -7.82 13.51
C GLU A 158 -5.09 -8.03 13.94
N LEU A 159 -4.13 -7.51 13.18
CA LEU A 159 -2.70 -7.59 13.52
C LEU A 159 -2.30 -6.60 14.61
N MET A 160 -2.91 -5.40 14.62
CA MET A 160 -2.68 -4.38 15.63
C MET A 160 -3.87 -3.43 15.70
N ASP A 161 -4.39 -3.21 16.91
CA ASP A 161 -5.51 -2.28 17.12
C ASP A 161 -5.20 -0.87 16.57
N GLY A 162 -6.16 -0.33 15.81
CA GLY A 162 -6.02 0.95 15.11
C GLY A 162 -5.10 0.96 13.87
N LEU A 163 -4.51 -0.18 13.48
CA LEU A 163 -3.65 -0.26 12.30
C LEU A 163 -4.47 -0.18 11.01
N THR A 164 -3.98 0.66 10.10
CA THR A 164 -4.54 0.84 8.76
C THR A 164 -3.40 1.13 7.78
N ALA A 165 -3.64 0.99 6.48
CA ALA A 165 -2.63 1.20 5.45
C ALA A 165 -1.97 2.60 5.53
N LYS A 166 -2.71 3.64 5.96
CA LYS A 166 -2.16 5.00 6.14
C LYS A 166 -1.08 5.08 7.22
N VAL A 167 -1.10 4.21 8.23
CA VAL A 167 -0.15 4.22 9.35
C VAL A 167 1.25 3.88 8.86
N PHE A 168 1.39 2.98 7.89
CA PHE A 168 2.68 2.64 7.27
C PHE A 168 3.38 3.86 6.67
N ARG A 169 2.64 4.76 6.00
CA ARG A 169 3.21 5.98 5.42
C ARG A 169 3.73 6.93 6.51
N THR A 170 2.99 7.10 7.60
CA THR A 170 3.44 7.90 8.76
C THR A 170 4.66 7.27 9.43
N PHE A 171 4.65 5.95 9.62
CA PHE A 171 5.75 5.19 10.19
C PHE A 171 7.03 5.33 9.34
N ASN A 172 6.98 5.00 8.05
CA ASN A 172 8.14 5.06 7.16
C ASN A 172 8.75 6.46 7.09
N ALA A 173 7.92 7.50 6.94
CA ALA A 173 8.41 8.88 6.89
C ALA A 173 9.11 9.29 8.19
N SER A 174 8.51 8.97 9.34
CA SER A 174 9.06 9.33 10.65
C SER A 174 10.33 8.55 10.97
N TRP A 175 10.34 7.24 10.68
CA TRP A 175 11.45 6.34 10.92
C TRP A 175 12.67 6.68 10.05
N THR A 176 12.47 6.90 8.75
CA THR A 176 13.55 7.29 7.83
C THR A 176 14.18 8.61 8.27
N LEU A 177 13.38 9.62 8.62
CA LEU A 177 13.90 10.90 9.10
C LEU A 177 14.74 10.73 10.37
N GLN A 178 14.23 9.97 11.34
CA GLN A 178 14.97 9.70 12.58
C GLN A 178 16.31 9.02 12.32
N ASN A 179 16.37 8.05 11.41
CA ASN A 179 17.60 7.33 11.10
C ASN A 179 18.62 8.16 10.30
N GLN A 180 18.18 9.12 9.49
CA GLN A 180 19.08 10.01 8.74
C GLN A 180 19.66 11.14 9.60
N LEU A 181 19.02 11.45 10.73
CA LEU A 181 19.48 12.47 11.69
C LEU A 181 20.31 11.88 12.85
N ARG A 182 20.54 10.56 12.86
CA ARG A 182 21.45 9.88 13.78
C ARG A 182 22.85 9.82 13.20
#